data_AF-A0A2E8HG96-F1
#
_entry.id   AF-A0A2E8HG96-F1
#
_cell.length_a   1.000
_cell.length_b   1.000
_cell.length_c   1.000
_cell.angle_alpha   90.00
_cell.angle_beta   90.00
_cell.angle_gamma   90.00
#
_symmetry.space_group_name_H-M   'P 1'
#
loop_
_entity.id
_entity.type
_entity.pdbx_description
1 polymer ?
#
loop_
_entity_poly.entity_id
_entity_poly.type
_entity_poly.pdbx_seq_one_letter_code
_entity_poly.pdbx_strand_id
1 'polypeptide(L)'
;MTYLVPVACAAILLITFAFAGYPLVAGRGRLAIQSDRGRLGMQLLRKRDQLYAAIKELDFDRSLDKVLEEDYASQRRGLDREAVAVLAQLDQLERRTDGKSSVVWQIERDVAALQRGGVPESSPACPGCGAPSLKEHRFCPECGHRFVSDRTDP
;
A
#
# COMPACT_ATOMS: atom_id res chain seq x y z
N MET A 1 48.36 18.62 36.96
CA MET A 1 48.27 19.01 35.54
C MET A 1 48.42 17.84 34.58
N THR A 2 49.28 16.86 34.87
CA THR A 2 49.48 15.65 34.02
C THR A 2 48.27 14.73 33.91
N TYR A 3 47.38 14.69 34.90
CA TYR A 3 46.19 13.81 34.92
C TYR A 3 44.93 14.41 34.28
N LEU A 4 44.89 15.73 34.03
CA LEU A 4 43.73 16.39 33.43
C LEU A 4 43.56 16.00 31.95
N VAL A 5 44.67 15.94 31.23
CA VAL A 5 44.70 15.57 29.80
C VAL A 5 44.22 14.14 29.54
N PRO A 6 44.71 13.08 30.22
CA PRO A 6 44.24 11.72 29.98
C PRO A 6 42.78 11.53 30.40
N VAL A 7 42.30 12.20 31.45
CA VAL A 7 40.90 12.15 31.87
C VAL A 7 39.99 12.78 30.81
N ALA A 8 40.40 13.92 30.23
CA ALA A 8 39.66 14.54 29.13
C ALA A 8 39.61 13.65 27.88
N CYS A 9 40.75 13.03 27.50
CA CYS A 9 40.80 12.10 26.36
C CYS A 9 39.91 10.86 26.58
N ALA A 10 39.93 10.28 27.79
CA ALA A 10 39.10 9.13 28.11
C ALA A 10 37.60 9.49 28.06
N ALA A 11 37.20 10.66 28.57
CA ALA A 11 35.82 11.12 28.53
C ALA A 11 35.32 11.32 27.09
N ILE A 12 36.14 11.93 26.22
CA ILE A 12 35.79 12.13 24.80
C ILE A 12 35.63 10.78 24.09
N LEU A 13 36.56 9.84 24.31
CA LEU A 13 36.47 8.49 23.74
C LEU A 13 35.18 7.79 24.16
N LEU A 14 34.83 7.85 25.45
CA LEU A 14 33.59 7.26 25.98
C LEU A 14 32.35 7.87 25.33
N ILE A 15 32.30 9.19 25.18
CA ILE A 15 31.18 9.89 24.53
C ILE A 15 31.07 9.51 23.06
N THR A 16 32.17 9.47 22.32
CA THR A 16 32.15 9.04 20.91
C THR A 16 31.70 7.59 20.74
N PHE A 17 32.16 6.71 21.62
CA PHE A 17 31.76 5.30 21.59
C PHE A 17 30.28 5.13 21.96
N ALA A 18 29.79 5.89 22.95
CA ALA A 18 28.38 5.92 23.30
C ALA A 18 27.51 6.48 22.16
N PHE A 19 27.94 7.56 21.51
CA PHE A 19 27.24 8.15 20.37
C PHE A 19 27.21 7.21 19.16
N ALA A 20 28.30 6.50 18.87
CA ALA A 20 28.37 5.50 17.80
C ALA A 20 27.62 4.20 18.14
N GLY A 21 27.57 3.81 19.42
CA GLY A 21 26.82 2.64 19.89
C GLY A 21 25.31 2.89 20.04
N TYR A 22 24.90 4.13 20.29
CA TYR A 22 23.49 4.53 20.40
C TYR A 22 22.62 4.13 19.20
N PRO A 23 23.01 4.37 17.92
CA PRO A 23 22.19 3.97 16.77
C PRO A 23 22.05 2.45 16.66
N LEU A 24 23.03 1.67 17.11
CA LEU A 24 22.98 0.21 17.14
C LEU A 24 22.01 -0.32 18.20
N VAL A 25 21.99 0.27 19.40
CA VAL A 25 21.08 -0.13 20.47
C VAL A 25 19.65 0.33 20.17
N ALA A 26 19.47 1.57 19.68
CA ALA A 26 18.18 2.08 19.25
C ALA A 26 17.61 1.33 18.03
N GLY A 27 18.48 0.84 17.13
CA GLY A 27 18.09 0.04 15.97
C GLY A 27 17.61 -1.38 16.32
N ARG A 28 18.15 -2.00 17.38
CA ARG A 28 17.74 -3.35 17.83
C ARG A 28 16.26 -3.43 18.22
N GLY A 29 15.73 -2.39 18.87
CA GLY A 29 14.29 -2.32 19.20
C GLY A 29 13.41 -2.30 17.95
N ARG A 30 13.85 -1.62 16.88
CA ARG A 30 13.12 -1.54 15.61
C ARG A 30 13.06 -2.89 14.89
N LEU A 31 14.17 -3.64 14.85
CA LEU A 31 14.21 -5.00 14.28
C LEU A 31 13.32 -5.99 15.05
N ALA A 32 13.34 -5.94 16.39
CA ALA A 32 12.48 -6.77 17.21
C ALA A 32 10.98 -6.51 16.92
N ILE A 33 10.57 -5.24 16.89
CA ILE A 33 9.20 -4.83 16.56
C ILE A 33 8.81 -5.24 15.13
N GLN A 34 9.73 -5.12 14.16
CA GLN A 34 9.48 -5.54 12.78
C GLN A 34 9.30 -7.06 12.68
N SER A 35 10.09 -7.85 13.39
CA SER A 35 9.98 -9.31 13.42
C SER A 35 8.65 -9.78 14.03
N ASP A 36 8.19 -9.11 15.09
CA ASP A 36 6.91 -9.41 15.74
C ASP A 36 5.72 -9.09 14.82
N ARG A 37 5.77 -7.93 14.15
CA ARG A 37 4.78 -7.56 13.12
C ARG A 37 4.75 -8.55 11.96
N GLY A 38 5.91 -8.99 11.46
CA GLY A 38 5.97 -9.99 10.40
C GLY A 38 5.32 -11.32 10.81
N ARG A 39 5.54 -11.73 12.06
CA ARG A 39 4.89 -12.93 12.64
C ARG A 39 3.37 -12.76 12.73
N LEU A 40 2.90 -11.62 13.22
CA LEU A 40 1.47 -11.30 13.29
C LEU A 40 0.83 -11.29 11.88
N GLY A 41 1.49 -10.66 10.90
CA GLY A 41 1.01 -10.64 9.51
C GLY A 41 0.87 -12.04 8.92
N MET A 42 1.85 -12.93 9.17
CA MET A 42 1.78 -14.32 8.74
C MET A 42 0.62 -15.09 9.39
N GLN A 43 0.32 -14.84 10.67
CA GLN A 43 -0.82 -15.46 11.34
C GLN A 43 -2.15 -15.00 10.72
N LEU A 44 -2.29 -13.70 10.45
CA LEU A 44 -3.49 -13.14 9.81
C LEU A 44 -3.69 -13.67 8.38
N LEU A 45 -2.61 -13.82 7.60
CA LEU A 45 -2.67 -14.42 6.26
C LEU A 45 -3.15 -15.87 6.30
N ARG A 46 -2.62 -16.68 7.23
CA ARG A 46 -3.11 -18.06 7.44
C ARG A 46 -4.59 -18.08 7.80
N LYS A 47 -5.03 -17.17 8.67
CA LYS A 47 -6.43 -17.08 9.08
C LYS A 47 -7.34 -16.70 7.91
N ARG A 48 -6.92 -15.77 7.05
CA ARG A 48 -7.62 -15.43 5.80
C ARG A 48 -7.79 -16.68 4.93
N ASP A 49 -6.71 -17.43 4.70
CA ASP A 49 -6.74 -18.61 3.84
C ASP A 49 -7.66 -19.71 4.41
N GLN A 50 -7.68 -19.88 5.73
CA GLN A 50 -8.61 -20.78 6.42
C GLN A 50 -10.07 -20.36 6.25
N LEU A 51 -10.38 -19.07 6.42
CA LEU A 51 -11.73 -18.55 6.25
C LEU A 51 -12.20 -18.70 4.80
N TYR A 52 -11.33 -18.46 3.83
CA TYR A 52 -11.65 -18.65 2.42
C TYR A 52 -11.90 -20.12 2.06
N ALA A 53 -11.11 -21.03 2.63
CA ALA A 53 -11.36 -22.46 2.48
C ALA A 53 -12.71 -22.86 3.08
N ALA A 54 -13.04 -22.37 4.29
CA ALA A 54 -14.32 -22.65 4.95
C ALA A 54 -15.51 -22.10 4.16
N ILE A 55 -15.40 -20.88 3.64
CA ILE A 55 -16.42 -20.27 2.77
C ILE A 55 -16.63 -21.11 1.52
N LYS A 56 -15.54 -21.54 0.87
CA LYS A 56 -15.60 -22.36 -0.34
C LYS A 56 -16.24 -23.72 -0.10
N GLU A 57 -15.93 -24.36 1.02
CA GLU A 57 -16.55 -25.64 1.41
C GLU A 57 -18.05 -25.45 1.65
N LEU A 58 -18.44 -24.39 2.37
CA LEU A 58 -19.85 -24.09 2.63
C LEU A 58 -20.64 -23.83 1.34
N ASP A 59 -20.06 -23.11 0.38
CA ASP A 59 -20.67 -22.90 -0.95
C ASP A 59 -20.82 -24.21 -1.72
N PHE A 60 -19.84 -25.10 -1.59
CA PHE A 60 -19.88 -26.41 -2.21
C PHE A 60 -20.98 -27.27 -1.61
N ASP A 61 -21.10 -27.32 -0.29
CA ASP A 61 -22.17 -28.05 0.40
C ASP A 61 -23.56 -27.53 0.03
N ARG A 62 -23.72 -26.21 -0.13
CA ARG A 62 -24.96 -25.63 -0.64
C ARG A 62 -25.25 -26.05 -2.08
N SER A 63 -24.23 -26.09 -2.95
CA SER A 63 -24.37 -26.52 -4.35
C SER A 63 -24.75 -27.99 -4.50
N LEU A 64 -24.39 -28.81 -3.51
CA LEU A 64 -24.78 -30.23 -3.43
C LEU A 64 -26.15 -30.44 -2.75
N ASP A 65 -26.87 -29.36 -2.44
CA ASP A 65 -28.15 -29.36 -1.74
C ASP A 65 -28.12 -30.07 -0.37
N LYS A 66 -26.94 -30.10 0.28
CA LYS A 66 -26.74 -30.72 1.59
C LYS A 66 -27.15 -29.83 2.76
N VAL A 67 -27.39 -28.54 2.52
CA VAL A 67 -27.62 -27.51 3.55
C VAL A 67 -28.83 -26.67 3.17
N LEU A 68 -29.73 -26.44 4.12
CA LEU A 68 -30.89 -25.55 3.95
C LEU A 68 -30.42 -24.09 3.75
N GLU A 69 -31.18 -23.34 2.96
CA GLU A 69 -30.85 -21.94 2.62
C GLU A 69 -30.68 -21.04 3.85
N GLU A 70 -31.51 -21.24 4.88
CA GLU A 70 -31.49 -20.45 6.12
C GLU A 70 -30.19 -20.67 6.92
N ASP A 71 -29.75 -21.93 7.03
CA ASP A 71 -28.52 -22.29 7.73
C ASP A 71 -27.28 -21.82 6.96
N TYR A 72 -27.28 -21.99 5.63
CA TYR A 72 -26.24 -21.48 4.75
C TYR A 72 -26.07 -19.96 4.91
N ALA A 73 -27.17 -19.21 4.80
CA ALA A 73 -27.13 -17.74 4.87
C ALA A 73 -26.68 -17.23 6.25
N SER A 74 -26.97 -17.96 7.33
CA SER A 74 -26.51 -17.60 8.68
C SER A 74 -25.00 -17.85 8.84
N GLN A 75 -24.51 -19.02 8.44
CA GLN A 75 -23.09 -19.40 8.53
C GLN A 75 -22.23 -18.54 7.61
N ARG A 76 -22.68 -18.30 6.38
CA ARG A 76 -21.97 -17.48 5.40
C ARG A 76 -21.75 -16.06 5.91
N ARG A 77 -22.80 -15.43 6.47
CA ARG A 77 -22.70 -14.10 7.07
C ARG A 77 -21.70 -14.06 8.25
N GLY A 78 -21.59 -15.14 9.02
CA GLY A 78 -20.60 -15.26 10.09
C GLY A 78 -19.16 -15.25 9.55
N LEU A 79 -18.89 -16.12 8.58
CA LEU A 79 -17.58 -16.24 7.94
C LEU A 79 -17.15 -14.96 7.22
N ASP A 80 -18.08 -14.31 6.49
CA ASP A 80 -17.79 -13.05 5.78
C ASP A 80 -17.41 -11.93 6.76
N ARG A 81 -18.13 -11.81 7.89
CA ARG A 81 -17.78 -10.82 8.93
C ARG A 81 -16.40 -11.05 9.50
N GLU A 82 -16.03 -12.30 9.76
CA GLU A 82 -14.70 -12.64 10.27
C GLU A 82 -13.62 -12.37 9.23
N ALA A 83 -13.86 -12.71 7.96
CA ALA A 83 -12.95 -12.45 6.85
C ALA A 83 -12.68 -10.94 6.69
N VAL A 84 -13.73 -10.12 6.69
CA VAL A 84 -13.62 -8.65 6.64
C VAL A 84 -12.79 -8.12 7.81
N ALA A 85 -13.00 -8.62 9.02
CA ALA A 85 -12.22 -8.21 10.19
C ALA A 85 -10.73 -8.55 10.06
N VAL A 86 -10.39 -9.74 9.56
CA VAL A 86 -8.99 -10.16 9.32
C VAL A 86 -8.34 -9.32 8.23
N LEU A 87 -9.04 -9.04 7.13
CA LEU A 87 -8.54 -8.19 6.05
C LEU A 87 -8.27 -6.75 6.53
N ALA A 88 -9.15 -6.19 7.36
CA ALA A 88 -8.94 -4.87 7.96
C ALA A 88 -7.68 -4.82 8.85
N GLN A 89 -7.41 -5.89 9.59
CA GLN A 89 -6.19 -6.00 10.42
C GLN A 89 -4.92 -6.09 9.57
N LEU A 90 -4.95 -6.85 8.47
CA LEU A 90 -3.84 -6.92 7.51
C LEU A 90 -3.54 -5.56 6.89
N ASP A 91 -4.59 -4.86 6.45
CA ASP A 91 -4.48 -3.52 5.86
C ASP A 91 -3.94 -2.48 6.86
N GLN A 92 -4.39 -2.53 8.13
CA GLN A 92 -3.80 -1.71 9.19
C GLN A 92 -2.32 -2.05 9.43
N LEU A 93 -1.95 -3.33 9.40
CA LEU A 93 -0.58 -3.77 9.57
C LEU A 93 0.31 -3.26 8.42
N GLU A 94 -0.12 -3.42 7.17
CA GLU A 94 0.58 -2.90 5.99
C GLU A 94 0.81 -1.39 6.09
N ARG A 95 -0.23 -0.60 6.40
CA ARG A 95 -0.11 0.85 6.62
C ARG A 95 0.94 1.23 7.68
N ARG A 96 1.12 0.40 8.71
CA ARG A 96 2.12 0.64 9.77
C ARG A 96 3.52 0.13 9.44
N THR A 97 3.64 -0.76 8.46
CA THR A 97 4.93 -1.32 8.03
C THR A 97 5.56 -0.46 6.94
N ASP A 98 4.74 0.22 6.15
CA ASP A 98 5.20 0.74 4.88
C ASP A 98 5.51 2.24 4.88
N GLY A 99 6.79 2.51 4.56
CA GLY A 99 7.19 3.64 3.71
C GLY A 99 6.56 3.65 2.31
N LYS A 100 5.45 2.91 2.07
CA LYS A 100 4.51 3.10 0.94
C LYS A 100 3.98 4.52 0.95
N SER A 101 3.91 5.17 2.11
CA SER A 101 3.65 6.62 2.15
C SER A 101 4.66 7.38 1.28
N SER A 102 5.94 7.00 1.21
CA SER A 102 6.90 7.66 0.31
C SER A 102 6.61 7.39 -1.18
N VAL A 103 6.24 6.17 -1.55
CA VAL A 103 5.97 5.80 -2.96
C VAL A 103 4.62 6.36 -3.42
N VAL A 104 3.58 6.25 -2.59
CA VAL A 104 2.25 6.83 -2.84
C VAL A 104 2.36 8.35 -2.92
N TRP A 105 3.09 8.99 -2.01
CA TRP A 105 3.35 10.44 -2.06
C TRP A 105 4.14 10.82 -3.32
N GLN A 106 5.12 10.02 -3.75
CA GLN A 106 5.80 10.22 -5.04
C GLN A 106 4.83 10.16 -6.21
N ILE A 107 3.96 9.15 -6.27
CA ILE A 107 2.94 9.02 -7.31
C ILE A 107 1.99 10.22 -7.30
N GLU A 108 1.49 10.63 -6.13
CA GLU A 108 0.62 11.81 -6.00
C GLU A 108 1.32 13.11 -6.43
N ARG A 109 2.60 13.28 -6.07
CA ARG A 109 3.43 14.40 -6.52
C ARG A 109 3.52 14.42 -8.05
N ASP A 110 3.80 13.28 -8.65
CA ASP A 110 4.01 13.14 -10.09
C ASP A 110 2.69 13.38 -10.85
N VAL A 111 1.56 12.85 -10.37
CA VAL A 111 0.22 13.12 -10.91
C VAL A 111 -0.14 14.60 -10.80
N ALA A 112 0.12 15.24 -9.66
CA ALA A 112 -0.13 16.67 -9.48
C ALA A 112 0.79 17.55 -10.33
N ALA A 113 1.99 17.07 -10.68
CA ALA A 113 2.86 17.75 -11.63
C ALA A 113 2.29 17.67 -13.07
N LEU A 114 1.75 16.51 -13.46
CA LEU A 114 1.12 16.32 -14.77
C LEU A 114 -0.17 17.14 -14.93
N GLN A 115 -1.01 17.21 -13.89
CA GLN A 115 -2.27 17.98 -13.94
C GLN A 115 -2.06 19.50 -14.03
N ARG A 116 -0.95 20.02 -13.50
CA ARG A 116 -0.60 21.45 -13.60
C ARG A 116 -0.18 21.88 -15.00
N GLY A 117 0.23 20.94 -15.86
CA GLY A 117 0.39 21.15 -17.31
C GLY A 117 -0.94 21.12 -18.05
N GLY A 118 -2.01 21.64 -17.44
CA GLY A 118 -3.40 21.49 -17.88
C GLY A 118 -3.62 21.79 -19.35
N VAL A 119 -4.70 21.22 -19.89
CA VAL A 119 -5.15 21.42 -21.26
C VAL A 119 -5.27 22.93 -21.53
N PRO A 120 -4.45 23.53 -22.43
CA PRO A 120 -4.54 24.96 -22.70
C PRO A 120 -5.95 25.33 -23.18
N GLU A 121 -6.46 26.51 -22.83
CA GLU A 121 -7.83 26.96 -23.17
C GLU A 121 -8.14 26.89 -24.68
N SER A 122 -7.10 26.93 -25.53
CA SER A 122 -7.20 26.81 -26.98
C SER A 122 -7.17 25.37 -27.52
N SER A 123 -7.41 24.36 -26.67
CA SER A 123 -7.33 22.95 -27.07
C SER A 123 -8.59 22.49 -27.80
N PRO A 124 -8.47 21.61 -28.81
CA PRO A 124 -9.62 21.09 -29.53
C PRO A 124 -10.54 20.29 -28.60
N ALA A 125 -11.84 20.52 -28.74
CA ALA A 125 -12.87 19.72 -28.08
C ALA A 125 -13.03 18.37 -28.79
N CYS A 126 -13.28 17.32 -28.00
CA CYS A 126 -13.55 16.00 -28.51
C CYS A 126 -14.87 15.99 -29.31
N PRO A 127 -14.92 15.47 -30.55
CA PRO A 127 -16.16 15.41 -31.33
C PRO A 127 -17.16 14.39 -30.78
N GLY A 128 -16.73 13.44 -29.94
CA GLY A 128 -17.60 12.44 -29.33
C GLY A 128 -18.33 12.89 -28.07
N CYS A 129 -17.69 13.70 -27.21
CA CYS A 129 -18.26 14.10 -25.92
C CYS A 129 -18.11 15.59 -25.56
N GLY A 130 -17.40 16.38 -26.37
CA GLY A 130 -17.16 17.80 -26.12
C GLY A 130 -16.07 18.13 -25.10
N ALA A 131 -15.43 17.14 -24.48
CA ALA A 131 -14.37 17.37 -23.50
C ALA A 131 -13.12 18.01 -24.14
N PRO A 132 -12.42 18.93 -23.45
CA PRO A 132 -11.18 19.53 -23.96
C PRO A 132 -10.08 18.47 -24.03
N SER A 133 -9.30 18.46 -25.11
CA SER A 133 -8.26 17.46 -25.34
C SER A 133 -7.00 18.06 -25.96
N LEU A 134 -5.82 17.69 -25.45
CA LEU A 134 -4.56 18.06 -26.11
C LEU A 134 -4.41 17.34 -27.45
N LYS A 135 -3.78 18.01 -28.43
CA LYS A 135 -3.47 17.45 -29.76
C LYS A 135 -2.58 16.19 -29.72
N GLU A 136 -1.85 16.00 -28.63
CA GLU A 136 -0.95 14.86 -28.42
C GLU A 136 -1.69 13.59 -27.98
N HIS A 137 -2.92 13.72 -27.46
CA HIS A 137 -3.70 12.56 -27.07
C HIS A 137 -4.14 11.77 -28.30
N ARG A 138 -3.95 10.45 -28.27
CA ARG A 138 -4.47 9.53 -29.30
C ARG A 138 -5.93 9.12 -29.03
N PHE A 139 -6.39 9.27 -27.79
CA PHE A 139 -7.72 8.92 -27.33
C PHE A 139 -8.22 9.98 -26.34
N CYS A 140 -9.53 10.24 -26.33
CA CYS A 140 -10.17 11.11 -25.36
C CYS A 140 -10.18 10.43 -23.98
N PRO A 141 -9.67 11.09 -22.91
CA PRO A 141 -9.62 10.49 -21.58
C PRO A 141 -11.01 10.35 -20.92
N GLU A 142 -12.01 11.12 -21.38
CA GLU A 142 -13.36 11.10 -20.81
C GLU A 142 -14.28 10.05 -21.44
N CYS A 143 -14.24 9.89 -22.77
CA CYS A 143 -15.17 9.01 -23.50
C CYS A 143 -14.49 7.92 -24.35
N GLY A 144 -13.16 7.91 -24.42
CA GLY A 144 -12.42 6.92 -25.21
C GLY A 144 -12.42 7.15 -26.72
N HIS A 145 -13.01 8.23 -27.24
CA HIS A 145 -13.00 8.54 -28.67
C HIS A 145 -11.58 8.66 -29.21
N ARG A 146 -11.24 7.95 -30.29
CA ARG A 146 -9.90 7.97 -30.89
C ARG A 146 -9.70 9.23 -31.73
N PHE A 147 -8.64 9.99 -31.46
CA PHE A 147 -8.24 11.12 -32.30
C PHE A 147 -7.40 10.61 -33.47
N VAL A 148 -7.79 10.98 -34.69
CA VAL A 148 -7.00 10.69 -35.89
C VAL A 148 -5.84 11.69 -35.92
N SER A 149 -4.68 11.32 -35.36
CA SER A 149 -3.48 12.12 -35.48
C SER A 149 -2.91 11.93 -36.89
N ASP A 150 -2.85 13.00 -37.67
CA ASP A 150 -2.14 13.04 -38.95
C ASP A 150 -0.63 12.96 -38.65
N ARG A 151 -0.11 11.72 -38.59
CA ARG A 151 1.29 11.43 -38.41
C ARG A 151 1.77 10.79 -39.72
N THR A 152 2.27 11.63 -40.62
CA THR A 152 3.26 11.21 -41.61
C THR A 152 4.45 10.64 -40.85
N ASP A 153 4.47 9.32 -40.69
CA ASP A 153 5.66 8.56 -40.34
C ASP A 153 6.64 8.65 -41.53
N PRO A 154 7.90 9.07 -41.35
CA PRO A 154 8.98 8.70 -42.25
C PRO A 154 9.42 7.24 -42.02
#